data_AF-A0A429F2I1-F1
#
_entry.id   AF-A0A429F2I1-F1
#
_cell.length_a   1.000
_cell.length_b   1.000
_cell.length_c   1.000
_cell.angle_alpha   90.00
_cell.angle_beta   90.00
_cell.angle_gamma   90.00
#
_symmetry.space_group_name_H-M   'P 1'
#
loop_
_entity.id
_entity.type
_entity.pdbx_description
1 polymer ?
#
loop_
_entity_poly.entity_id
_entity_poly.type
_entity_poly.pdbx_seq_one_letter_code
_entity_poly.pdbx_strand_id
1 'polypeptide(L)'
;MALVYVNQVLFTVYVLRVHGGDAAFVARYLPEGWFALADGPAMRAVAERVPGPELLAPSVLRVQAFLELPFVLLAYVTVLRWLDRGLYRRVAGSWLVWAASLSYTFVFCAVEWGLRNPYTTEDIAIRVCAAAVTPPLVRWLARRDGDGGPRVSSPARLLAFAASVWALGHLVLTVYDTALLYNLGHLGGRLPGAVAAAAVLAAARLAAGRLPGGEPGRAVASVRHALRYALVLFLVPALAVRYGPNLGSPPLAGAAGLLVCGAAAGLALRAALAGAGPRRTLLWCGQASAALAAGGLAGFAAVRAVTDVYYEAGLLRGAAVCFGTAVAVCAVTDRWLDGRPVGPAA
;
A
#
# COMPACT_ATOMS: atom_id res chain seq x y z
N MET A 1 13.16 0.99 -2.00
CA MET A 1 13.51 0.89 -0.56
C MET A 1 14.92 1.40 -0.32
N ALA A 2 15.99 0.71 -0.79
CA ALA A 2 17.37 1.10 -0.50
C ALA A 2 17.75 2.54 -0.90
N LEU A 3 17.42 2.98 -2.12
CA LEU A 3 17.73 4.34 -2.59
C LEU A 3 17.12 5.45 -1.71
N VAL A 4 15.94 5.20 -1.15
CA VAL A 4 15.25 6.16 -0.26
C VAL A 4 16.03 6.30 1.06
N TYR A 5 16.48 5.19 1.64
CA TYR A 5 17.32 5.23 2.85
C TYR A 5 18.70 5.79 2.58
N VAL A 6 19.29 5.54 1.42
CA VAL A 6 20.56 6.17 1.02
C VAL A 6 20.38 7.69 1.00
N ASN A 7 19.33 8.21 0.35
CA ASN A 7 19.05 9.64 0.38
C ASN A 7 18.91 10.17 1.81
N GLN A 8 18.22 9.42 2.67
CA GLN A 8 18.00 9.83 4.05
C GLN A 8 19.29 9.91 4.89
N VAL A 9 20.22 8.99 4.67
CA VAL A 9 21.56 9.04 5.28
C VAL A 9 22.29 10.27 4.77
N LEU A 10 22.28 10.52 3.45
CA LEU A 10 22.94 11.70 2.86
C LEU A 10 22.34 13.02 3.36
N PHE A 11 21.02 13.10 3.51
CA PHE A 11 20.34 14.25 4.12
C PHE A 11 20.79 14.46 5.56
N THR A 12 20.83 13.38 6.36
CA THR A 12 21.27 13.49 7.77
C THR A 12 22.71 13.98 7.84
N VAL A 13 23.60 13.46 7.01
CA VAL A 13 24.99 13.94 6.89
C VAL A 13 25.05 15.41 6.51
N TYR A 14 24.26 15.84 5.52
CA TYR A 14 24.19 17.24 5.09
C TYR A 14 23.82 18.17 6.24
N VAL A 15 22.74 17.85 6.97
CA VAL A 15 22.29 18.69 8.09
C VAL A 15 23.30 18.71 9.23
N LEU A 16 23.90 17.57 9.57
CA LEU A 16 24.95 17.50 10.59
C LEU A 16 26.20 18.31 10.23
N ARG A 17 26.66 18.23 8.97
CA ARG A 17 27.92 18.85 8.54
C ARG A 17 27.80 20.32 8.15
N VAL A 18 26.69 20.72 7.55
CA VAL A 18 26.51 22.07 6.99
C VAL A 18 25.69 22.97 7.92
N HIS A 19 24.72 22.40 8.64
CA HIS A 19 23.82 23.15 9.52
C HIS A 19 23.99 22.79 11.01
N GLY A 20 25.05 22.08 11.36
CA GLY A 20 25.35 21.73 12.76
C GLY A 20 24.29 20.86 13.44
N GLY A 21 23.49 20.12 12.66
CA GLY A 21 22.36 19.33 13.16
C GLY A 21 21.04 20.11 13.27
N ASP A 22 21.03 21.41 12.97
CA ASP A 22 19.82 22.22 12.99
C ASP A 22 19.08 22.17 11.64
N ALA A 23 17.87 21.59 11.64
CA ALA A 23 17.02 21.54 10.46
C ALA A 23 16.15 22.81 10.29
N ALA A 24 16.22 23.82 11.17
CA ALA A 24 15.33 24.99 11.18
C ALA A 24 15.32 25.78 9.87
N PHE A 25 16.40 25.76 9.09
CA PHE A 25 16.47 26.44 7.79
C PHE A 25 15.37 25.97 6.82
N VAL A 26 14.92 24.72 6.94
CA VAL A 26 13.85 24.11 6.13
C VAL A 26 12.64 23.74 6.99
N ALA A 27 12.83 23.27 8.23
CA ALA A 27 11.76 22.82 9.11
C ALA A 27 10.76 23.92 9.49
N ARG A 28 11.18 25.19 9.50
CA ARG A 28 10.29 26.33 9.79
C ARG A 28 9.10 26.48 8.84
N TYR A 29 9.13 25.81 7.69
CA TYR A 29 8.03 25.79 6.71
C TYR A 29 7.11 24.57 6.84
N LEU A 30 7.41 23.66 7.77
CA LEU A 30 6.72 22.39 7.95
C LEU A 30 6.14 22.30 9.38
N PRO A 31 5.14 21.43 9.60
CA PRO A 31 4.64 21.15 10.95
C PRO A 31 5.77 20.75 11.93
N GLU A 32 5.57 21.06 13.21
CA GLU A 32 6.52 20.64 14.26
C GLU A 32 6.71 19.13 14.27
N GLY A 33 7.96 18.70 14.53
CA GLY A 33 8.31 17.28 14.55
C GLY A 33 8.41 16.62 13.17
N TRP A 34 8.42 17.40 12.08
CA TRP A 34 8.58 16.85 10.73
C TRP A 34 9.93 16.16 10.51
N PHE A 35 11.00 16.64 11.15
CA PHE A 35 12.34 16.08 11.04
C PHE A 35 12.79 15.47 12.37
N ALA A 36 13.18 14.20 12.33
CA ALA A 36 13.87 13.50 13.41
C ALA A 36 15.18 12.93 12.85
N LEU A 37 16.26 13.69 13.00
CA LEU A 37 17.59 13.29 12.52
C LEU A 37 18.13 12.11 13.32
N ALA A 38 18.85 11.22 12.66
CA ALA A 38 19.61 10.18 13.35
C ALA A 38 20.98 10.74 13.77
N ASP A 39 21.09 11.28 14.98
CA ASP A 39 22.33 11.91 15.47
C ASP A 39 23.13 11.02 16.45
N GLY A 40 23.23 9.74 16.14
CA GLY A 40 24.01 8.77 16.93
C GLY A 40 25.51 8.77 16.57
N PRO A 41 26.38 8.16 17.41
CA PRO A 41 27.82 8.10 17.16
C PRO A 41 28.19 7.52 15.79
N ALA A 42 27.46 6.49 15.34
CA ALA A 42 27.67 5.89 14.03
C ALA A 42 27.38 6.87 12.88
N MET A 43 26.30 7.68 12.98
CA MET A 43 25.97 8.65 11.94
C MET A 43 26.98 9.80 11.92
N ARG A 44 27.40 10.28 13.09
CA ARG A 44 28.46 11.30 13.19
C ARG A 44 29.77 10.80 12.56
N ALA A 45 30.15 9.55 12.82
CA ALA A 45 31.32 8.94 12.20
C ALA A 45 31.20 8.82 10.67
N VAL A 46 30.02 8.52 10.13
CA VAL A 46 29.79 8.56 8.67
C VAL A 46 29.89 10.00 8.16
N ALA A 47 29.25 10.94 8.83
CA ALA A 47 29.22 12.35 8.45
C ALA A 47 30.62 12.96 8.38
N GLU A 48 31.50 12.61 9.33
CA GLU A 48 32.91 13.03 9.37
C GLU A 48 33.71 12.61 8.12
N ARG A 49 33.38 11.45 7.54
CA ARG A 49 34.10 10.84 6.41
C ARG A 49 33.64 11.30 5.04
N VAL A 50 32.55 12.08 4.95
CA VAL A 50 32.04 12.54 3.65
C VAL A 50 32.74 13.84 3.23
N PRO A 51 33.49 13.84 2.10
CA PRO A 51 34.08 15.06 1.57
C PRO A 51 33.02 15.92 0.86
N GLY A 52 33.17 17.24 0.93
CA GLY A 52 32.28 18.21 0.23
C GLY A 52 30.80 18.08 0.62
N PRO A 53 30.44 18.18 1.92
CA PRO A 53 29.07 17.98 2.37
C PRO A 53 28.06 18.92 1.71
N GLU A 54 28.48 20.09 1.22
CA GLU A 54 27.64 21.06 0.52
C GLU A 54 27.04 20.49 -0.77
N LEU A 55 27.72 19.54 -1.43
CA LEU A 55 27.23 18.85 -2.63
C LEU A 55 26.01 17.96 -2.33
N LEU A 56 25.75 17.66 -1.06
CA LEU A 56 24.60 16.87 -0.63
C LEU A 56 23.32 17.70 -0.50
N ALA A 57 23.35 19.03 -0.74
CA ALA A 57 22.15 19.86 -0.67
C ALA A 57 20.94 19.27 -1.44
N PRO A 58 21.07 18.68 -2.65
CA PRO A 58 19.95 18.05 -3.35
C PRO A 58 19.26 16.90 -2.61
N SER A 59 19.89 16.31 -1.59
CA SER A 59 19.24 15.28 -0.76
C SER A 59 18.08 15.83 0.08
N VAL A 60 18.03 17.15 0.28
CA VAL A 60 16.96 17.87 0.97
C VAL A 60 15.78 18.05 0.02
N LEU A 61 14.69 17.35 0.32
CA LEU A 61 13.36 17.38 -0.32
C LEU A 61 13.32 16.88 -1.80
N ARG A 62 14.34 17.17 -2.60
CA ARG A 62 14.35 16.99 -4.06
C ARG A 62 14.50 15.55 -4.52
N VAL A 63 15.48 14.81 -3.99
CA VAL A 63 15.64 13.38 -4.33
C VAL A 63 14.40 12.59 -3.90
N GLN A 64 13.82 12.92 -2.76
CA GLN A 64 12.57 12.30 -2.33
C GLN A 64 11.41 12.62 -3.28
N ALA A 65 11.26 13.89 -3.69
CA ALA A 65 10.24 14.31 -4.64
C ALA A 65 10.27 13.48 -5.93
N PHE A 66 11.45 13.05 -6.37
CA PHE A 66 11.62 12.13 -7.49
C PHE A 66 11.25 10.68 -7.17
N LEU A 67 11.68 10.15 -6.02
CA LEU A 67 11.58 8.73 -5.68
C LEU A 67 10.20 8.31 -5.15
N GLU A 68 9.43 9.24 -4.58
CA GLU A 68 8.18 8.94 -3.88
C GLU A 68 7.11 8.36 -4.83
N LEU A 69 6.95 8.94 -6.02
CA LEU A 69 5.95 8.47 -6.99
C LEU A 69 6.26 7.06 -7.56
N PRO A 70 7.48 6.78 -8.08
CA PRO A 70 7.87 5.42 -8.45
C PRO A 70 7.66 4.45 -7.30
N PHE A 71 8.02 4.84 -6.08
CA PHE A 71 7.91 4.00 -4.90
C PHE A 71 6.46 3.54 -4.64
N VAL A 72 5.51 4.47 -4.58
CA VAL A 72 4.11 4.15 -4.27
C VAL A 72 3.44 3.38 -5.41
N LEU A 73 3.70 3.75 -6.66
CA LEU A 73 3.13 3.03 -7.81
C LEU A 73 3.70 1.61 -7.93
N LEU A 74 5.00 1.42 -7.71
CA LEU A 74 5.61 0.09 -7.70
C LEU A 74 5.08 -0.79 -6.57
N ALA A 75 4.86 -0.23 -5.38
CA ALA A 75 4.21 -0.94 -4.28
C ALA A 75 2.79 -1.38 -4.65
N TYR A 76 1.99 -0.49 -5.25
CA TYR A 76 0.63 -0.79 -5.68
C TYR A 76 0.58 -1.90 -6.74
N VAL A 77 1.37 -1.78 -7.81
CA VAL A 77 1.36 -2.78 -8.88
C VAL A 77 1.97 -4.12 -8.43
N THR A 78 2.82 -4.12 -7.40
CA THR A 78 3.29 -5.35 -6.75
C THR A 78 2.13 -6.12 -6.10
N VAL A 79 1.21 -5.43 -5.43
CA VAL A 79 -0.02 -6.03 -4.89
C VAL A 79 -0.87 -6.63 -6.01
N LEU A 80 -1.07 -5.90 -7.11
CA LEU A 80 -1.75 -6.43 -8.29
C LEU A 80 -1.06 -7.69 -8.85
N ARG A 81 0.27 -7.68 -8.93
CA ARG A 81 1.09 -8.79 -9.43
C ARG A 81 0.96 -10.04 -8.54
N TRP A 82 0.87 -9.85 -7.22
CA TRP A 82 0.65 -10.95 -6.29
C TRP A 82 -0.76 -11.54 -6.36
N LEU A 83 -1.77 -10.72 -6.69
CA LEU A 83 -3.15 -11.17 -6.82
C LEU A 83 -3.41 -11.90 -8.15
N ASP A 84 -3.07 -11.24 -9.27
CA ASP A 84 -3.18 -11.76 -10.63
C ASP A 84 -2.18 -11.08 -11.55
N ARG A 85 -1.13 -11.81 -11.95
CA ARG A 85 -0.13 -11.33 -12.92
C ARG A 85 -0.73 -10.86 -14.24
N GLY A 86 -1.80 -11.51 -14.72
CA GLY A 86 -2.49 -11.09 -15.94
C GLY A 86 -3.19 -9.74 -15.77
N LEU A 87 -3.77 -9.49 -14.60
CA LEU A 87 -4.36 -8.19 -14.28
C LEU A 87 -3.29 -7.13 -14.14
N TYR A 88 -2.21 -7.41 -13.41
CA TYR A 88 -1.04 -6.55 -13.31
C TYR A 88 -0.53 -6.10 -14.68
N ARG A 89 -0.28 -7.02 -15.61
CA ARG A 89 0.23 -6.67 -16.95
C ARG A 89 -0.76 -5.82 -17.74
N ARG A 90 -2.06 -6.12 -17.68
CA ARG A 90 -3.08 -5.30 -18.34
C ARG A 90 -3.13 -3.89 -17.76
N VAL A 91 -3.13 -3.75 -16.44
CA VAL A 91 -3.16 -2.44 -15.78
C VAL A 91 -1.86 -1.68 -16.09
N ALA A 92 -0.70 -2.31 -15.89
CA ALA A 92 0.63 -1.74 -16.13
C ALA A 92 0.87 -1.34 -17.59
N GLY A 93 0.23 -2.02 -18.54
CA GLY A 93 0.28 -1.70 -19.96
C GLY A 93 -0.80 -0.71 -20.45
N SER A 94 -1.71 -0.27 -19.57
CA SER A 94 -2.85 0.58 -19.91
C SER A 94 -2.65 2.05 -19.54
N TRP A 95 -3.57 2.89 -19.99
CA TRP A 95 -3.66 4.30 -19.61
C TRP A 95 -3.91 4.53 -18.12
N LEU A 96 -4.37 3.51 -17.37
CA LEU A 96 -4.65 3.66 -15.93
C LEU A 96 -3.39 4.02 -15.12
N VAL A 97 -2.21 3.54 -15.49
CA VAL A 97 -0.96 3.93 -14.81
C VAL A 97 -0.61 5.38 -15.08
N TRP A 98 -0.88 5.89 -16.29
CA TRP A 98 -0.73 7.31 -16.59
C TRP A 98 -1.71 8.16 -15.78
N ALA A 99 -2.98 7.78 -15.75
CA ALA A 99 -4.00 8.45 -14.95
C ALA A 99 -3.65 8.48 -13.46
N ALA A 100 -3.18 7.35 -12.91
CA ALA A 100 -2.72 7.26 -11.52
C ALA A 100 -1.48 8.12 -11.28
N SER A 101 -0.49 8.09 -12.18
CA SER A 101 0.71 8.91 -12.11
C SER A 101 0.38 10.41 -12.07
N LEU A 102 -0.50 10.87 -12.96
CA LEU A 102 -0.96 12.26 -13.02
C LEU A 102 -1.76 12.64 -11.78
N SER A 103 -2.71 11.79 -11.36
CA SER A 103 -3.53 12.04 -10.16
C SER A 103 -2.67 12.12 -8.90
N TYR A 104 -1.69 11.22 -8.75
CA TYR A 104 -0.81 11.20 -7.59
C TYR A 104 0.12 12.41 -7.58
N THR A 105 0.68 12.75 -8.74
CA THR A 105 1.51 13.95 -8.91
C THR A 105 0.72 15.21 -8.57
N PHE A 106 -0.53 15.31 -9.03
CA PHE A 106 -1.39 16.44 -8.67
C PHE A 106 -1.57 16.55 -7.15
N VAL A 107 -1.90 15.45 -6.46
CA VAL A 107 -2.05 15.45 -5.00
C VAL A 107 -0.74 15.86 -4.33
N PHE A 108 0.39 15.27 -4.71
CA PHE A 108 1.70 15.66 -4.15
C PHE A 108 2.02 17.13 -4.38
N CYS A 109 1.82 17.66 -5.58
CA CYS A 109 2.04 19.07 -5.87
C CYS A 109 1.10 19.98 -5.07
N ALA A 110 -0.15 19.57 -4.85
CA ALA A 110 -1.08 20.31 -4.01
C ALA A 110 -0.62 20.35 -2.54
N VAL A 111 -0.10 19.24 -2.01
CA VAL A 111 0.50 19.19 -0.66
C VAL A 111 1.72 20.12 -0.59
N GLU A 112 2.64 20.01 -1.55
CA GLU A 112 3.85 20.84 -1.63
C GLU A 112 3.51 22.33 -1.71
N TRP A 113 2.48 22.67 -2.48
CA TRP A 113 1.99 24.04 -2.62
C TRP A 113 1.31 24.57 -1.36
N GLY A 114 0.70 23.69 -0.55
CA GLY A 114 0.15 24.03 0.76
C GLY A 114 1.22 24.19 1.85
N LEU A 115 2.35 23.50 1.69
CA LEU A 115 3.50 23.50 2.60
C LEU A 115 4.73 24.15 1.95
N ARG A 116 4.55 25.35 1.38
CA ARG A 116 5.60 25.99 0.57
C ARG A 116 6.88 26.17 1.36
N ASN A 117 7.94 25.60 0.81
CA ASN A 117 9.32 25.76 1.24
C ASN A 117 10.18 26.35 0.09
N PRO A 118 11.46 26.73 0.34
CA PRO A 118 12.32 27.33 -0.68
C PRO A 118 12.55 26.49 -1.94
N TYR A 119 12.31 25.18 -1.88
CA TYR A 119 12.52 24.22 -2.98
C TYR A 119 11.23 23.81 -3.69
N THR A 120 10.07 24.34 -3.29
CA THR A 120 8.74 23.97 -3.83
C THR A 120 8.69 23.91 -5.35
N THR A 121 9.23 24.92 -6.04
CA THR A 121 9.22 24.98 -7.51
C THR A 121 10.07 23.86 -8.13
N GLU A 122 11.23 23.58 -7.54
CA GLU A 122 12.13 22.50 -7.96
C GLU A 122 11.45 21.14 -7.72
N ASP A 123 10.83 20.95 -6.55
CA ASP A 123 10.14 19.71 -6.19
C ASP A 123 8.95 19.44 -7.10
N ILE A 124 8.15 20.46 -7.45
CA ILE A 124 7.05 20.33 -8.41
C ILE A 124 7.59 19.91 -9.79
N ALA A 125 8.65 20.56 -10.28
CA ALA A 125 9.24 20.21 -11.57
C ALA A 125 9.76 18.76 -11.57
N ILE A 126 10.46 18.36 -10.49
CA ILE A 126 10.96 17.00 -10.31
C ILE A 126 9.82 15.98 -10.26
N ARG A 127 8.72 16.29 -9.57
CA ARG A 127 7.52 15.42 -9.51
C ARG A 127 6.88 15.26 -10.88
N VAL A 128 6.80 16.32 -11.68
CA VAL A 128 6.32 16.24 -13.07
C VAL A 128 7.24 15.36 -13.93
N CYS A 129 8.55 15.48 -13.78
CA CYS A 129 9.50 14.58 -14.44
C CYS A 129 9.32 13.13 -13.99
N ALA A 130 9.17 12.88 -12.69
CA ALA A 130 8.89 11.55 -12.16
C ALA A 130 7.56 11.00 -12.70
N ALA A 131 6.55 11.85 -12.88
CA ALA A 131 5.25 11.49 -13.44
C ALA A 131 5.34 11.01 -14.88
N ALA A 132 6.25 11.59 -15.66
CA ALA A 132 6.52 11.19 -17.04
C ALA A 132 7.35 9.90 -17.13
N VAL A 133 8.31 9.70 -16.23
CA VAL A 133 9.24 8.55 -16.24
C VAL A 133 8.63 7.28 -15.62
N THR A 134 7.77 7.42 -14.62
CA THR A 134 7.25 6.28 -13.85
C THR A 134 6.38 5.32 -14.68
N PRO A 135 5.40 5.78 -15.49
CA PRO A 135 4.57 4.86 -16.28
C PRO A 135 5.37 4.02 -17.30
N PRO A 136 6.32 4.59 -18.08
CA PRO A 136 7.22 3.81 -18.92
C PRO A 136 8.02 2.76 -18.14
N LEU A 137 8.56 3.12 -16.96
CA LEU A 137 9.27 2.19 -16.09
C LEU A 137 8.38 1.03 -15.64
N VAL A 138 7.18 1.31 -15.15
CA VAL A 138 6.20 0.30 -14.72
C VAL A 138 5.83 -0.63 -15.88
N ARG A 139 5.60 -0.07 -17.07
CA ARG A 139 5.29 -0.84 -18.28
C ARG A 139 6.45 -1.72 -18.70
N TRP A 140 7.67 -1.20 -18.66
CA TRP A 140 8.88 -1.96 -18.99
C TRP A 140 9.11 -3.13 -18.03
N LEU A 141 8.95 -2.90 -16.71
CA LEU A 141 9.00 -3.96 -15.70
C LEU A 141 7.91 -5.03 -15.95
N ALA A 142 6.70 -4.61 -16.30
CA ALA A 142 5.59 -5.53 -16.57
C ALA A 142 5.82 -6.39 -17.82
N ARG A 143 6.50 -5.87 -18.84
CA ARG A 143 6.89 -6.62 -20.05
C ARG A 143 7.97 -7.66 -19.78
N ARG A 144 8.81 -7.44 -18.76
CA ARG A 144 9.85 -8.39 -18.32
C ARG A 144 9.32 -9.46 -17.36
N ASP A 145 8.09 -9.32 -16.87
CA ASP A 145 7.43 -10.35 -16.06
C ASP A 145 6.97 -11.48 -16.98
N GLY A 146 7.53 -12.69 -16.78
CA GLY A 146 7.30 -13.84 -17.65
C GLY A 146 5.83 -14.26 -17.79
N ASP A 147 5.54 -14.98 -18.88
CA ASP A 147 4.21 -15.51 -19.15
C ASP A 147 3.86 -16.68 -18.22
N GLY A 148 2.66 -16.61 -17.64
CA GLY A 148 2.16 -17.64 -16.74
C GLY A 148 2.59 -17.42 -15.29
N GLY A 149 1.65 -17.06 -14.44
CA GLY A 149 1.81 -17.13 -13.00
C GLY A 149 0.49 -17.54 -12.35
N PRO A 150 0.54 -18.29 -11.24
CA PRO A 150 -0.67 -18.76 -10.58
C PRO A 150 -1.53 -17.57 -10.16
N ARG A 151 -2.81 -17.60 -10.52
CA ARG A 151 -3.80 -16.68 -9.95
C ARG A 151 -4.11 -17.11 -8.53
N VAL A 152 -4.31 -16.15 -7.63
CA VAL A 152 -4.85 -16.44 -6.31
C VAL A 152 -6.28 -16.97 -6.50
N SER A 153 -6.49 -18.26 -6.29
CA SER A 153 -7.78 -18.91 -6.55
C SER A 153 -8.36 -19.59 -5.31
N SER A 154 -7.53 -20.09 -4.39
CA SER A 154 -8.02 -20.77 -3.18
C SER A 154 -8.16 -19.82 -1.99
N PRO A 155 -9.03 -20.13 -1.01
CA PRO A 155 -9.16 -19.34 0.22
C PRO A 155 -7.83 -19.18 0.96
N ALA A 156 -7.05 -20.25 1.09
CA ALA A 156 -5.75 -20.22 1.74
C ALA A 156 -4.77 -19.26 1.05
N ARG A 157 -4.77 -19.23 -0.30
CA ARG A 157 -3.96 -18.26 -1.05
C ARG A 157 -4.46 -16.82 -0.90
N LEU A 158 -5.77 -16.60 -0.72
CA LEU A 158 -6.33 -15.27 -0.40
C LEU A 158 -5.92 -14.80 1.01
N LEU A 159 -5.88 -15.69 1.99
CA LEU A 159 -5.38 -15.38 3.34
C LEU A 159 -3.87 -15.07 3.32
N ALA A 160 -3.08 -15.87 2.61
CA ALA A 160 -1.65 -15.60 2.42
C ALA A 160 -1.43 -14.27 1.66
N PHE A 161 -2.29 -13.95 0.70
CA PHE A 161 -2.29 -12.65 0.03
C PHE A 161 -2.61 -11.51 1.02
N ALA A 162 -3.62 -11.66 1.87
CA ALA A 162 -3.97 -10.67 2.89
C ALA A 162 -2.79 -10.38 3.84
N ALA A 163 -2.14 -11.44 4.33
CA ALA A 163 -0.93 -11.33 5.16
C ALA A 163 0.22 -10.64 4.40
N SER A 164 0.40 -10.96 3.11
CA SER A 164 1.42 -10.32 2.27
C SER A 164 1.17 -8.82 2.11
N VAL A 165 -0.09 -8.41 1.87
CA VAL A 165 -0.47 -7.01 1.70
C VAL A 165 -0.35 -6.23 3.01
N TRP A 166 -0.81 -6.81 4.12
CA TRP A 166 -0.62 -6.23 5.45
C TRP A 166 0.87 -5.99 5.74
N ALA A 167 1.70 -7.02 5.54
CA ALA A 167 3.13 -6.92 5.80
C ALA A 167 3.83 -5.91 4.89
N LEU A 168 3.52 -5.91 3.59
CA LEU A 168 4.05 -4.91 2.65
C LEU A 168 3.60 -3.49 3.05
N GLY A 169 2.33 -3.30 3.39
CA GLY A 169 1.81 -2.01 3.83
C GLY A 169 2.52 -1.51 5.07
N HIS A 170 2.80 -2.38 6.04
CA HIS A 170 3.55 -2.03 7.25
C HIS A 170 4.99 -1.60 6.95
N LEU A 171 5.66 -2.31 6.05
CA LEU A 171 7.00 -1.93 5.55
C LEU A 171 6.97 -0.58 4.81
N VAL A 172 5.97 -0.37 3.96
CA VAL A 172 5.77 0.90 3.24
C VAL A 172 5.54 2.05 4.22
N LEU A 173 4.71 1.88 5.24
CA LEU A 173 4.49 2.89 6.29
C LEU A 173 5.75 3.15 7.10
N THR A 174 6.55 2.12 7.39
CA THR A 174 7.85 2.30 8.07
C THR A 174 8.82 3.13 7.22
N VAL A 175 8.93 2.83 5.92
CA VAL A 175 9.76 3.63 5.00
C VAL A 175 9.21 5.04 4.86
N TYR A 176 7.89 5.19 4.88
CA TYR A 176 7.24 6.49 4.82
C TYR A 176 7.63 7.36 6.01
N ASP A 177 7.44 6.85 7.23
CA ASP A 177 7.85 7.52 8.48
C ASP A 177 9.36 7.79 8.50
N THR A 178 10.17 6.74 8.40
CA THR A 178 11.61 6.83 8.72
C THR A 178 12.47 7.45 7.62
N ALA A 179 12.00 7.48 6.37
CA ALA A 179 12.82 7.92 5.24
C ALA A 179 12.11 8.93 4.33
N LEU A 180 10.83 8.73 3.99
CA LEU A 180 10.08 9.70 3.17
C LEU A 180 9.52 10.89 3.98
N LEU A 181 9.64 10.89 5.30
CA LEU A 181 9.35 12.07 6.11
C LEU A 181 10.61 12.58 6.79
N TYR A 182 11.79 12.16 6.34
CA TYR A 182 13.06 12.56 6.92
C TYR A 182 13.23 12.25 8.44
N ASN A 183 12.51 11.26 8.98
CA ASN A 183 12.56 10.87 10.39
C ASN A 183 13.42 9.63 10.66
N LEU A 184 14.69 9.66 10.23
CA LEU A 184 15.59 8.51 10.41
C LEU A 184 15.80 8.14 11.90
N GLY A 185 15.67 9.12 12.80
CA GLY A 185 15.70 8.90 14.24
C GLY A 185 14.62 7.93 14.75
N HIS A 186 13.49 7.80 14.04
CA HIS A 186 12.45 6.83 14.38
C HIS A 186 12.81 5.38 14.02
N LEU A 187 13.88 5.15 13.23
CA LEU A 187 14.22 3.83 12.71
C LEU A 187 14.41 2.80 13.82
N GLY A 188 15.08 3.16 14.93
CA GLY A 188 15.29 2.25 16.05
C GLY A 188 13.98 1.71 16.65
N GLY A 189 12.96 2.58 16.80
CA GLY A 189 11.64 2.20 17.30
C GLY A 189 10.79 1.42 16.29
N ARG A 190 11.00 1.63 14.98
CA ARG A 190 10.25 0.95 13.90
C ARG A 190 10.88 -0.37 13.45
N LEU A 191 12.17 -0.57 13.71
CA LEU A 191 12.91 -1.74 13.22
C LEU A 191 12.30 -3.08 13.67
N PRO A 192 11.88 -3.28 14.94
CA PRO A 192 11.29 -4.56 15.35
C PRO A 192 10.01 -4.89 14.56
N GLY A 193 9.13 -3.91 14.37
CA GLY A 193 7.92 -4.05 13.56
C GLY A 193 8.21 -4.33 12.09
N ALA A 194 9.20 -3.64 11.53
CA ALA A 194 9.65 -3.87 10.15
C ALA A 194 10.23 -5.27 9.95
N VAL A 195 11.04 -5.77 10.89
CA VAL A 195 11.59 -7.13 10.85
C VAL A 195 10.47 -8.17 10.95
N ALA A 196 9.53 -7.98 11.87
CA ALA A 196 8.37 -8.86 12.00
C ALA A 196 7.52 -8.87 10.72
N ALA A 197 7.26 -7.70 10.13
CA ALA A 197 6.54 -7.59 8.86
C ALA A 197 7.32 -8.26 7.71
N ALA A 198 8.64 -8.08 7.62
CA ALA A 198 9.46 -8.75 6.63
C ALA A 198 9.42 -10.28 6.78
N ALA A 199 9.46 -10.79 8.01
CA ALA A 199 9.33 -12.21 8.30
C ALA A 199 7.94 -12.75 7.91
N VAL A 200 6.85 -12.04 8.25
CA VAL A 200 5.48 -12.39 7.85
C VAL A 200 5.34 -12.36 6.33
N LEU A 201 5.91 -11.36 5.66
CA LEU A 201 5.91 -11.29 4.20
C LEU A 201 6.63 -12.51 3.60
N ALA A 202 7.84 -12.80 4.05
CA ALA A 202 8.62 -13.96 3.58
C ALA A 202 7.85 -15.27 3.79
N ALA A 203 7.31 -15.50 4.99
CA ALA A 203 6.52 -16.67 5.32
C ALA A 203 5.25 -16.78 4.46
N ALA A 204 4.51 -15.69 4.30
CA ALA A 204 3.29 -15.65 3.49
C ALA A 204 3.58 -15.90 2.00
N ARG A 205 4.67 -15.36 1.46
CA ARG A 205 5.09 -15.58 0.07
C ARG A 205 5.55 -17.02 -0.16
N LEU A 206 6.31 -17.59 0.78
CA LEU A 206 6.75 -18.99 0.74
C LEU A 206 5.55 -19.95 0.86
N ALA A 207 4.62 -19.68 1.78
CA ALA A 207 3.39 -20.46 1.94
C ALA A 207 2.53 -20.39 0.68
N ALA A 208 2.33 -19.20 0.10
CA ALA A 208 1.54 -19.03 -1.13
C ALA A 208 2.07 -19.87 -2.31
N GLY A 209 3.39 -20.09 -2.38
CA GLY A 209 4.00 -20.95 -3.40
C GLY A 209 3.79 -22.45 -3.18
N ARG A 210 3.54 -22.88 -1.94
CA ARG A 210 3.33 -24.29 -1.57
C ARG A 210 1.85 -24.68 -1.44
N LEU A 211 0.97 -23.70 -1.20
CA LEU A 211 -0.45 -23.96 -1.02
C LEU A 211 -1.07 -24.52 -2.31
N PRO A 212 -1.88 -25.59 -2.22
CA PRO A 212 -2.50 -26.19 -3.39
C PRO A 212 -3.39 -25.19 -4.13
N GLY A 213 -3.40 -25.34 -5.45
CA GLY A 213 -4.43 -24.72 -6.27
C GLY A 213 -5.80 -25.32 -5.95
N GLY A 214 -6.84 -24.67 -6.43
CA GLY A 214 -8.19 -25.18 -6.29
C GLY A 214 -9.20 -24.18 -6.82
N GLU A 215 -10.33 -24.68 -7.26
CA GLU A 215 -11.46 -23.84 -7.63
C GLU A 215 -12.13 -23.31 -6.36
N PRO A 216 -12.21 -21.97 -6.19
CA PRO A 216 -12.94 -21.39 -5.09
C PRO A 216 -14.43 -21.72 -5.22
N GLY A 217 -15.10 -21.90 -4.08
CA GLY A 217 -16.56 -21.82 -4.04
C GLY A 217 -17.05 -20.44 -4.49
N ARG A 218 -18.36 -20.32 -4.75
CA ARG A 218 -18.92 -19.13 -5.39
C ARG A 218 -18.76 -17.87 -4.54
N ALA A 219 -18.90 -17.95 -3.21
CA ALA A 219 -18.75 -16.78 -2.34
C ALA A 219 -17.28 -16.30 -2.34
N VAL A 220 -16.32 -17.23 -2.19
CA VAL A 220 -14.89 -16.91 -2.26
C VAL A 220 -14.50 -16.35 -3.63
N ALA A 221 -15.05 -16.92 -4.71
CA ALA A 221 -14.86 -16.40 -6.05
C ALA A 221 -15.37 -14.96 -6.16
N SER A 222 -16.53 -14.65 -5.58
CA SER A 222 -17.10 -13.30 -5.57
C SER A 222 -16.20 -12.30 -4.84
N VAL A 223 -15.68 -12.66 -3.66
CA VAL A 223 -14.71 -11.85 -2.90
C VAL A 223 -13.46 -11.56 -3.73
N ARG A 224 -12.92 -12.58 -4.42
CA ARG A 224 -11.77 -12.39 -5.31
C ARG A 224 -12.09 -11.43 -6.45
N HIS A 225 -13.25 -11.54 -7.10
CA HIS A 225 -13.64 -10.62 -8.17
C HIS A 225 -13.80 -9.19 -7.65
N ALA A 226 -14.46 -9.02 -6.50
CA ALA A 226 -14.61 -7.71 -5.85
C ALA A 226 -13.24 -7.08 -5.56
N LEU A 227 -12.29 -7.85 -5.01
CA LEU A 227 -10.94 -7.38 -4.74
C LEU A 227 -10.22 -6.93 -6.02
N ARG A 228 -10.35 -7.67 -7.13
CA ARG A 228 -9.75 -7.28 -8.41
C ARG A 228 -10.31 -5.94 -8.91
N TYR A 229 -11.64 -5.78 -8.87
CA TYR A 229 -12.26 -4.52 -9.28
C TYR A 229 -11.88 -3.38 -8.35
N ALA A 230 -11.88 -3.62 -7.04
CA ALA A 230 -11.52 -2.63 -6.04
C ALA A 230 -10.09 -2.11 -6.27
N LEU A 231 -9.10 -2.98 -6.47
CA LEU A 231 -7.72 -2.56 -6.74
C LEU A 231 -7.55 -1.83 -8.08
N VAL A 232 -8.36 -2.13 -9.09
CA VAL A 232 -8.29 -1.40 -10.37
C VAL A 232 -8.93 -0.02 -10.23
N LEU A 233 -10.13 0.03 -9.63
CA LEU A 233 -10.90 1.27 -9.45
C LEU A 233 -10.23 2.21 -8.44
N PHE A 234 -9.60 1.66 -7.40
CA PHE A 234 -8.93 2.43 -6.36
C PHE A 234 -7.58 2.99 -6.82
N LEU A 235 -6.95 2.43 -7.85
CA LEU A 235 -5.61 2.82 -8.30
C LEU A 235 -5.50 4.33 -8.54
N VAL A 236 -6.44 4.94 -9.26
CA VAL A 236 -6.37 6.38 -9.58
C VAL A 236 -6.65 7.27 -8.35
N PRO A 237 -7.74 7.06 -7.58
CA PRO A 237 -8.04 7.93 -6.43
C PRO A 237 -7.25 7.62 -5.16
N ALA A 238 -6.44 6.55 -5.10
CA ALA A 238 -5.85 6.08 -3.84
C ALA A 238 -5.11 7.16 -3.05
N LEU A 239 -4.32 7.99 -3.72
CA LEU A 239 -3.55 9.02 -3.02
C LEU A 239 -4.45 10.15 -2.51
N ALA A 240 -5.43 10.59 -3.30
CA ALA A 240 -6.41 11.58 -2.86
C ALA A 240 -7.23 11.07 -1.66
N VAL A 241 -7.62 9.79 -1.66
CA VAL A 241 -8.32 9.16 -0.52
C VAL A 241 -7.41 9.07 0.70
N ARG A 242 -6.11 8.78 0.53
CA ARG A 242 -5.14 8.72 1.63
C ARG A 242 -4.91 10.09 2.29
N TYR A 243 -4.75 11.14 1.50
CA TYR A 243 -4.48 12.49 2.04
C TYR A 243 -5.75 13.24 2.44
N GLY A 244 -6.91 12.85 1.92
CA GLY A 244 -8.18 13.52 2.20
C GLY A 244 -8.51 13.69 3.69
N PRO A 245 -8.26 12.70 4.58
CA PRO A 245 -8.49 12.87 6.01
C PRO A 245 -7.59 13.91 6.68
N ASN A 246 -6.36 14.10 6.19
CA ASN A 246 -5.37 14.97 6.84
C ASN A 246 -5.34 16.37 6.23
N LEU A 247 -5.55 16.50 4.91
CA LEU A 247 -5.40 17.75 4.16
C LEU A 247 -6.69 18.22 3.48
N GLY A 248 -7.74 17.40 3.48
CA GLY A 248 -9.00 17.69 2.82
C GLY A 248 -10.18 17.45 3.75
N SER A 249 -11.17 16.71 3.25
CA SER A 249 -12.38 16.37 4.00
C SER A 249 -12.40 14.87 4.32
N PRO A 250 -12.26 14.47 5.59
CA PRO A 250 -12.41 13.09 6.03
C PRO A 250 -13.70 12.41 5.52
N PRO A 251 -14.90 13.03 5.60
CA PRO A 251 -16.11 12.39 5.10
C PRO A 251 -16.10 12.21 3.58
N LEU A 252 -15.52 13.13 2.80
CA LEU A 252 -15.38 12.95 1.35
C LEU A 252 -14.41 11.82 1.00
N ALA A 253 -13.29 11.71 1.72
CA ALA A 253 -12.34 10.60 1.55
C ALA A 253 -12.99 9.25 1.87
N GLY A 254 -13.75 9.19 2.97
CA GLY A 254 -14.54 8.02 3.35
C GLY A 254 -15.58 7.67 2.29
N ALA A 255 -16.36 8.65 1.83
CA ALA A 255 -17.38 8.47 0.79
C ALA A 255 -16.77 7.98 -0.54
N ALA A 256 -15.63 8.54 -0.95
CA ALA A 256 -14.91 8.10 -2.16
C ALA A 256 -14.41 6.66 -2.03
N GLY A 257 -13.85 6.28 -0.87
CA GLY A 257 -13.44 4.91 -0.58
C GLY A 257 -14.62 3.93 -0.61
N LEU A 258 -15.75 4.31 0.00
CA LEU A 258 -16.99 3.52 -0.01
C LEU A 258 -17.57 3.38 -1.42
N LEU A 259 -17.53 4.44 -2.23
CA LEU A 259 -18.00 4.41 -3.61
C LEU A 259 -17.18 3.43 -4.46
N VAL A 260 -15.85 3.42 -4.30
CA VAL A 260 -14.98 2.43 -4.96
C VAL A 260 -15.32 1.01 -4.51
N CYS A 261 -15.51 0.79 -3.21
CA CYS A 261 -15.89 -0.52 -2.67
C CYS A 261 -17.27 -0.97 -3.18
N GLY A 262 -18.25 -0.08 -3.21
CA GLY A 262 -19.61 -0.34 -3.69
C GLY A 262 -19.64 -0.65 -5.19
N ALA A 263 -18.92 0.11 -6.01
CA ALA A 263 -18.79 -0.15 -7.45
C ALA A 263 -18.12 -1.51 -7.71
N ALA A 264 -17.04 -1.81 -6.99
CA ALA A 264 -16.36 -3.10 -7.08
C ALA A 264 -17.26 -4.27 -6.68
N ALA A 265 -18.03 -4.12 -5.59
CA ALA A 265 -18.99 -5.10 -5.13
C ALA A 265 -20.12 -5.31 -6.15
N GLY A 266 -20.67 -4.25 -6.73
CA GLY A 266 -21.71 -4.32 -7.77
C GLY A 266 -21.24 -5.05 -9.04
N LEU A 267 -20.01 -4.79 -9.48
CA LEU A 267 -19.41 -5.50 -10.62
C LEU A 267 -19.17 -6.98 -10.31
N ALA A 268 -18.68 -7.29 -9.11
CA ALA A 268 -18.48 -8.66 -8.66
C ALA A 268 -19.80 -9.42 -8.51
N LEU A 269 -20.84 -8.75 -7.98
CA LEU A 269 -22.19 -9.29 -7.84
C LEU A 269 -22.77 -9.67 -9.20
N ARG A 270 -22.70 -8.74 -10.18
CA ARG A 270 -23.18 -8.99 -11.54
C ARG A 270 -22.50 -10.20 -12.17
N ALA A 271 -21.19 -10.35 -11.95
CA ALA A 271 -20.44 -11.50 -12.45
C ALA A 271 -20.80 -12.81 -11.71
N ALA A 272 -21.01 -12.77 -10.40
CA ALA A 272 -21.30 -13.94 -9.57
C ALA A 272 -22.73 -14.46 -9.72
N LEU A 273 -23.69 -13.58 -10.00
CA LEU A 273 -25.11 -13.91 -10.11
C LEU A 273 -25.60 -14.06 -11.56
N ALA A 274 -24.73 -13.90 -12.56
CA ALA A 274 -25.10 -14.13 -13.96
C ALA A 274 -25.65 -15.56 -14.14
N GLY A 275 -26.92 -15.67 -14.53
CA GLY A 275 -27.60 -16.97 -14.71
C GLY A 275 -27.97 -17.72 -13.42
N ALA A 276 -27.89 -17.08 -12.25
CA ALA A 276 -28.30 -17.71 -10.99
C ALA A 276 -29.83 -17.63 -10.76
N GLY A 277 -30.43 -18.73 -10.29
CA GLY A 277 -31.85 -18.75 -9.89
C GLY A 277 -32.11 -18.03 -8.54
N PRO A 278 -33.37 -17.69 -8.23
CA PRO A 278 -33.74 -16.83 -7.09
C PRO A 278 -33.29 -17.38 -5.72
N ARG A 279 -33.44 -18.70 -5.51
CA ARG A 279 -32.98 -19.37 -4.28
C ARG A 279 -31.48 -19.20 -4.06
N ARG A 280 -30.69 -19.31 -5.12
CA ARG A 280 -29.22 -19.18 -5.03
C ARG A 280 -28.81 -17.74 -4.76
N THR A 281 -29.50 -16.78 -5.38
CA THR A 281 -29.29 -15.36 -5.11
C THR A 281 -29.55 -15.04 -3.64
N LEU A 282 -30.65 -15.54 -3.07
CA LEU A 282 -30.96 -15.35 -1.64
C LEU A 282 -29.87 -15.94 -0.72
N LEU A 283 -29.41 -17.16 -1.00
CA LEU A 283 -28.32 -17.79 -0.24
C LEU A 283 -27.03 -16.98 -0.32
N TRP A 284 -26.67 -16.51 -1.52
CA TRP A 284 -25.48 -15.68 -1.70
C TRP A 284 -25.60 -14.36 -0.92
N CYS A 285 -26.77 -13.71 -0.94
CA CYS A 285 -27.01 -12.49 -0.15
C CYS A 285 -26.81 -12.76 1.34
N GLY A 286 -27.33 -13.89 1.85
CA GLY A 286 -27.09 -14.31 3.24
C GLY A 286 -25.60 -14.51 3.55
N GLN A 287 -24.87 -15.22 2.68
CA GLN A 287 -23.41 -15.42 2.83
C GLN A 287 -22.63 -14.11 2.83
N ALA A 288 -22.95 -13.20 1.89
CA ALA A 288 -22.29 -11.91 1.75
C ALA A 288 -22.55 -11.02 2.96
N SER A 289 -23.80 -10.92 3.43
CA SER A 289 -24.15 -10.16 4.63
C SER A 289 -23.46 -10.69 5.88
N ALA A 290 -23.42 -12.01 6.06
CA ALA A 290 -22.71 -12.64 7.18
C ALA A 290 -21.20 -12.36 7.13
N ALA A 291 -20.58 -12.47 5.95
CA ALA A 291 -19.15 -12.21 5.76
C ALA A 291 -18.81 -10.72 5.99
N LEU A 292 -19.65 -9.80 5.52
CA LEU A 292 -19.48 -8.36 5.72
C LEU A 292 -19.65 -7.97 7.19
N ALA A 293 -20.66 -8.52 7.88
CA ALA A 293 -20.88 -8.26 9.29
C ALA A 293 -19.73 -8.79 10.15
N ALA A 294 -19.35 -10.06 9.96
CA ALA A 294 -18.25 -10.67 10.70
C ALA A 294 -16.90 -9.97 10.41
N GLY A 295 -16.61 -9.68 9.15
CA GLY A 295 -15.41 -8.96 8.75
C GLY A 295 -15.38 -7.53 9.29
N GLY A 296 -16.49 -6.81 9.19
CA GLY A 296 -16.61 -5.45 9.72
C GLY A 296 -16.39 -5.37 11.23
N LEU A 297 -17.03 -6.29 11.99
CA LEU A 297 -16.85 -6.38 13.45
C LEU A 297 -15.40 -6.74 13.82
N ALA A 298 -14.81 -7.74 13.17
CA ALA A 298 -13.43 -8.16 13.43
C ALA A 298 -12.43 -7.05 13.07
N GLY A 299 -12.63 -6.35 11.95
CA GLY A 299 -11.82 -5.23 11.52
C GLY A 299 -11.92 -4.04 12.49
N PHE A 300 -13.14 -3.69 12.91
CA PHE A 300 -13.37 -2.64 13.91
C PHE A 300 -12.68 -2.96 15.24
N ALA A 301 -12.86 -4.18 15.74
CA ALA A 301 -12.18 -4.64 16.95
C ALA A 301 -10.65 -4.55 16.80
N ALA A 302 -10.10 -4.95 15.65
CA ALA A 302 -8.66 -4.86 15.39
C ALA A 302 -8.14 -3.42 15.34
N VAL A 303 -8.91 -2.47 14.81
CA VAL A 303 -8.57 -1.04 14.88
C VAL A 303 -8.54 -0.57 16.33
N ARG A 304 -9.54 -0.94 17.13
CA ARG A 304 -9.68 -0.50 18.53
C ARG A 304 -8.72 -1.19 19.51
N ALA A 305 -8.17 -2.34 19.16
CA ALA A 305 -7.31 -3.13 20.05
C ALA A 305 -5.92 -2.53 20.28
N VAL A 306 -5.44 -1.67 19.38
CA VAL A 306 -4.11 -1.06 19.49
C VAL A 306 -4.21 0.42 19.15
N THR A 307 -3.69 1.28 20.02
CA THR A 307 -3.55 2.71 19.75
C THR A 307 -2.30 2.92 18.90
N ASP A 308 -2.49 3.18 17.61
CA ASP A 308 -1.39 3.49 16.70
C ASP A 308 -1.07 4.99 16.69
N VAL A 309 0.20 5.32 16.49
CA VAL A 309 0.66 6.71 16.25
C VAL A 309 0.07 7.27 14.94
N TYR A 310 -0.08 6.41 13.93
CA TYR A 310 -0.64 6.74 12.62
C TYR A 310 -1.92 5.94 12.39
N TYR A 311 -3.02 6.63 12.06
CA TYR A 311 -4.31 5.96 11.85
C TYR A 311 -4.25 4.98 10.66
N GLU A 312 -3.36 5.18 9.69
CA GLU A 312 -3.16 4.30 8.55
C GLU A 312 -2.69 2.90 8.97
N ALA A 313 -1.89 2.78 10.04
CA ALA A 313 -1.46 1.49 10.58
C ALA A 313 -2.66 0.73 11.16
N GLY A 314 -3.54 1.43 11.88
CA GLY A 314 -4.79 0.89 12.38
C GLY A 314 -5.72 0.45 11.26
N LEU A 315 -5.93 1.30 10.24
CA LEU A 315 -6.75 0.98 9.07
C LEU A 315 -6.20 -0.22 8.30
N LEU A 316 -4.88 -0.31 8.10
CA LEU A 316 -4.25 -1.45 7.42
C LEU A 316 -4.47 -2.75 8.18
N ARG A 317 -4.31 -2.74 9.52
CA ARG A 317 -4.60 -3.88 10.38
C ARG A 317 -6.08 -4.27 10.32
N GLY A 318 -6.98 -3.29 10.46
CA GLY A 318 -8.42 -3.47 10.37
C GLY A 318 -8.86 -4.06 9.03
N ALA A 319 -8.33 -3.54 7.91
CA ALA A 319 -8.63 -4.03 6.57
C ALA A 319 -8.14 -5.47 6.36
N ALA A 320 -6.94 -5.82 6.84
CA ALA A 320 -6.41 -7.17 6.73
C ALA A 320 -7.25 -8.19 7.52
N VAL A 321 -7.62 -7.86 8.76
CA VAL A 321 -8.47 -8.71 9.61
C VAL A 321 -9.89 -8.83 9.05
N CYS A 322 -10.47 -7.72 8.59
CA CYS A 322 -11.79 -7.71 7.95
C CYS A 322 -11.82 -8.62 6.73
N PHE A 323 -10.86 -8.43 5.81
CA PHE A 323 -10.77 -9.24 4.60
C PHE A 323 -10.51 -10.72 4.90
N GLY A 324 -9.58 -11.02 5.82
CA GLY A 324 -9.28 -12.40 6.22
C GLY A 324 -10.49 -13.12 6.81
N THR A 325 -11.23 -12.44 7.69
CA THR A 325 -12.45 -12.96 8.31
C THR A 325 -13.55 -13.17 7.26
N ALA A 326 -13.77 -12.21 6.36
CA ALA A 326 -14.75 -12.34 5.28
C ALA A 326 -14.42 -13.54 4.36
N VAL A 327 -13.15 -13.72 4.00
CA VAL A 327 -12.70 -14.90 3.22
C VAL A 327 -12.96 -16.20 3.96
N ALA A 328 -12.68 -16.25 5.27
CA ALA A 328 -12.92 -17.44 6.08
C ALA A 328 -14.41 -17.80 6.17
N VAL A 329 -15.28 -16.81 6.41
CA VAL A 329 -16.74 -16.99 6.45
C VAL A 329 -17.27 -17.47 5.09
N CYS A 330 -16.84 -16.85 3.99
CA CYS A 330 -17.19 -17.30 2.64
C CYS A 330 -16.72 -18.73 2.37
N ALA A 331 -15.51 -19.09 2.79
CA ALA A 331 -14.96 -20.43 2.58
C ALA A 331 -15.70 -21.51 3.38
N VAL A 332 -16.05 -21.24 4.63
CA VAL A 332 -16.83 -22.15 5.48
C VAL A 332 -18.24 -22.34 4.92
N THR A 333 -18.91 -21.24 4.57
CA THR A 333 -20.28 -21.31 4.02
C THR A 333 -20.33 -21.95 2.64
N ASP A 334 -19.34 -21.73 1.78
CA ASP A 334 -19.24 -22.44 0.49
C ASP A 334 -19.12 -23.96 0.70
N ARG A 335 -18.30 -24.41 1.67
CA ARG A 335 -18.18 -25.85 1.98
C ARG A 335 -19.49 -26.46 2.46
N TRP A 336 -20.22 -25.76 3.33
CA TRP A 336 -21.48 -26.22 3.89
C TRP A 336 -22.57 -26.34 2.83
N LEU A 337 -22.65 -25.37 1.92
CA LEU A 337 -23.68 -25.34 0.88
C LEU A 337 -23.37 -26.27 -0.29
N ASP A 338 -22.09 -26.50 -0.61
CA ASP A 338 -21.67 -27.38 -1.70
C ASP A 338 -21.54 -28.86 -1.25
N GLY A 339 -21.80 -29.18 0.03
CA GLY A 339 -21.81 -30.55 0.55
C GLY A 339 -20.43 -31.25 0.51
N ARG A 340 -19.33 -30.50 0.42
CA ARG A 340 -17.98 -31.07 0.38
C ARG A 340 -17.56 -31.53 1.80
N PRO A 341 -17.14 -32.79 2.00
CA PRO A 341 -16.78 -33.30 3.32
C PRO A 341 -15.59 -32.55 3.94
N VAL A 342 -15.59 -32.44 5.27
CA VAL A 342 -14.49 -31.90 6.08
C VAL A 342 -13.40 -32.96 6.20
N GLY A 343 -12.63 -33.17 5.13
CA GLY A 343 -11.42 -33.99 5.17
C GLY A 343 -10.18 -33.13 5.41
N PRO A 344 -9.17 -33.60 6.17
CA PRO A 344 -7.89 -32.91 6.27
C PRO A 344 -7.27 -32.81 4.87
N ALA A 345 -6.75 -31.63 4.54
CA ALA A 345 -6.05 -31.40 3.28
C ALA A 345 -4.82 -32.32 3.23
N ALA A 346 -4.76 -33.19 2.23
CA ALA A 346 -3.54 -33.88 1.81
C ALA A 346 -2.60 -32.91 1.08
#